data_AF-G8YNP4-F1
#
_entry.id   AF-G8YNP4-F1
#
_cell.length_a   1.000
_cell.length_b   1.000
_cell.length_c   1.000
_cell.angle_alpha   90.00
_cell.angle_beta   90.00
_cell.angle_gamma   90.00
#
_symmetry.space_group_name_H-M   'P 1'
#
loop_
_entity.id
_entity.type
_entity.pdbx_description
1 polymer ?
#
loop_
_entity_poly.entity_id
_entity_poly.type
_entity_poly.pdbx_seq_one_letter_code
_entity_poly.pdbx_strand_id
1 'polypeptide(L)'
;MQESNRFSGKLSKEQVMQNLTDYNAWSSVEEHEACIQGKQTVILTGIPPKKLVGSDQENQLEWVVPLDIARGKLDVGEINCWFSEIERISGHRPGRITLGTQNDDSTIVYYFVHDGIVKPQRN
;
A
#
# COMPACT_ATOMS: atom_id res chain seq x y z
N MET A 1 -32.39 -14.20 -0.30
CA MET A 1 -31.55 -15.33 0.16
C MET A 1 -30.32 -15.38 -0.73
N GLN A 2 -29.15 -15.67 -0.15
CA GLN A 2 -27.78 -15.64 -0.71
C GLN A 2 -27.15 -14.24 -0.62
N GLU A 3 -26.05 -13.97 0.09
CA GLU A 3 -25.04 -14.83 0.73
C GLU A 3 -24.46 -14.15 1.98
N SER A 4 -24.57 -14.84 3.11
CA SER A 4 -23.74 -14.65 4.30
C SER A 4 -22.52 -15.57 4.20
N ASN A 5 -21.34 -15.02 3.90
CA ASN A 5 -20.04 -15.41 4.50
C ASN A 5 -18.85 -14.88 3.67
N ARG A 6 -18.08 -13.96 4.27
CA ARG A 6 -16.59 -13.98 4.42
C ARG A 6 -16.08 -12.58 4.79
N PHE A 7 -16.53 -12.07 5.93
CA PHE A 7 -15.87 -10.95 6.62
C PHE A 7 -14.67 -11.51 7.39
N SER A 8 -13.51 -11.56 6.74
CA SER A 8 -12.21 -11.63 7.42
C SER A 8 -11.11 -11.27 6.41
N GLY A 9 -10.63 -10.03 6.43
CA GLY A 9 -9.39 -9.60 5.75
C GLY A 9 -9.40 -9.33 4.24
N LYS A 10 -10.49 -9.58 3.50
CA LYS A 10 -10.53 -9.37 2.03
C LYS A 10 -10.93 -7.97 1.56
N LEU A 11 -11.73 -7.25 2.34
CA LEU A 11 -12.41 -6.04 1.86
C LEU A 11 -11.44 -4.90 1.54
N SER A 12 -10.40 -4.70 2.36
CA SER A 12 -9.49 -3.58 2.20
C SER A 12 -8.71 -3.60 0.88
N LYS A 13 -8.33 -4.79 0.36
CA LYS A 13 -7.58 -4.88 -0.90
C LYS A 13 -8.42 -4.48 -2.10
N GLU A 14 -9.64 -5.01 -2.20
CA GLU A 14 -10.55 -4.79 -3.33
C GLU A 14 -11.01 -3.33 -3.36
N GLN A 15 -11.26 -2.75 -2.19
CA GLN A 15 -11.66 -1.34 -2.06
C GLN A 15 -10.51 -0.39 -2.40
N VAL A 16 -9.30 -0.64 -1.90
CA VAL A 16 -8.13 0.18 -2.26
C VAL A 16 -7.86 0.07 -3.75
N MET A 17 -7.88 -1.14 -4.33
CA MET A 17 -7.72 -1.33 -5.77
C MET A 17 -8.79 -0.59 -6.58
N GLN A 18 -10.05 -0.72 -6.19
CA GLN A 18 -11.16 -0.02 -6.85
C GLN A 18 -11.00 1.50 -6.74
N ASN A 19 -10.56 2.03 -5.60
CA ASN A 19 -10.33 3.46 -5.44
C ASN A 19 -9.14 3.98 -6.26
N LEU A 20 -8.08 3.18 -6.41
CA LEU A 20 -6.96 3.53 -7.27
C LEU A 20 -7.40 3.64 -8.74
N THR A 21 -8.17 2.67 -9.23
CA THR A 21 -8.62 2.64 -10.63
C THR A 21 -9.78 3.60 -10.91
N ASP A 22 -10.86 3.55 -10.12
CA ASP A 22 -12.11 4.26 -10.42
C ASP A 22 -12.06 5.74 -10.01
N TYR A 23 -11.44 6.05 -8.86
CA TYR A 23 -11.39 7.41 -8.33
C TYR A 23 -10.09 8.13 -8.69
N ASN A 24 -8.96 7.45 -8.56
CA ASN A 24 -7.65 8.04 -8.85
C ASN A 24 -7.16 7.79 -10.28
N ALA A 25 -7.90 7.03 -11.10
CA ALA A 25 -7.56 6.74 -12.50
C ALA A 25 -6.13 6.20 -12.70
N TRP A 26 -5.66 5.35 -11.79
CA TRP A 26 -4.36 4.68 -11.90
C TRP A 26 -4.36 3.68 -13.06
N SER A 27 -3.23 3.58 -13.75
CA SER A 27 -3.01 2.67 -14.86
C SER A 27 -2.02 1.57 -14.48
N SER A 28 -2.11 0.42 -15.16
CA SER A 28 -1.24 -0.75 -14.94
C SER A 28 -1.21 -1.22 -13.48
N VAL A 29 -2.39 -1.32 -12.85
CA VAL A 29 -2.49 -1.79 -11.47
C VAL A 29 -2.28 -3.30 -11.43
N GLU A 30 -1.19 -3.78 -10.84
CA GLU A 30 -0.92 -5.21 -10.65
C GLU A 30 -0.94 -5.58 -9.17
N GLU A 31 -1.31 -6.83 -8.87
CA GLU A 31 -1.25 -7.37 -7.51
C GLU A 31 -0.10 -8.36 -7.36
N HIS A 32 0.68 -8.19 -6.29
CA HIS A 32 1.80 -9.05 -5.95
C HIS A 32 1.55 -9.67 -4.58
N GLU A 33 1.52 -11.00 -4.52
CA GLU A 33 1.45 -11.73 -3.26
C GLU A 33 2.81 -11.65 -2.55
N ALA A 34 2.76 -11.22 -1.29
CA ALA A 34 3.93 -10.95 -0.46
C ALA A 34 3.76 -11.68 0.88
N CYS A 35 4.85 -12.18 1.45
CA CYS A 35 4.84 -12.80 2.78
C CYS A 35 5.58 -11.93 3.78
N ILE A 36 4.85 -11.35 4.74
CA ILE A 36 5.37 -10.38 5.70
C ILE A 36 5.23 -10.96 7.10
N GLN A 37 6.37 -11.26 7.73
CA GLN A 37 6.42 -11.93 9.04
C GLN A 37 5.53 -13.19 9.12
N GLY A 38 5.46 -13.97 8.04
CA GLY A 38 4.64 -15.19 7.97
C GLY A 38 3.15 -14.95 7.71
N LYS A 39 2.71 -13.70 7.50
CA LYS A 39 1.36 -13.36 7.05
C LYS A 39 1.37 -13.13 5.54
N GLN A 40 0.47 -13.83 4.83
CA GLN A 40 0.21 -13.51 3.43
C GLN A 40 -0.45 -12.14 3.34
N THR A 41 0.17 -11.25 2.58
CA THR A 41 -0.35 -9.93 2.25
C THR A 41 -0.29 -9.75 0.74
N VAL A 42 -1.00 -8.75 0.25
CA VAL A 42 -0.98 -8.38 -1.15
C VAL A 42 -0.41 -6.97 -1.21
N ILE A 43 0.50 -6.74 -2.14
CA ILE A 43 1.04 -5.43 -2.45
C ILE A 43 0.55 -5.09 -3.86
N LEU A 44 -0.08 -3.94 -4.01
CA LEU A 44 -0.49 -3.43 -5.29
C LEU A 44 0.65 -2.59 -5.87
N THR A 45 0.83 -2.65 -7.17
CA THR A 45 1.64 -1.69 -7.93
C THR A 45 0.74 -0.94 -8.88
N GLY A 46 1.12 0.26 -9.28
CA GLY A 46 0.42 0.97 -10.35
C GLY A 46 1.03 2.31 -10.65
N ILE A 47 0.56 2.93 -11.73
CA ILE A 47 1.06 4.21 -12.21
C ILE A 47 -0.04 5.26 -11.98
N PRO A 48 0.20 6.26 -11.12
CA PRO A 48 -0.75 7.34 -10.92
C PRO A 48 -0.81 8.24 -12.17
N PRO A 49 -1.98 8.76 -12.56
CA PRO A 49 -2.12 9.61 -13.75
C PRO A 49 -1.52 11.01 -13.56
N LYS A 50 -1.24 11.39 -12.31
CA LYS A 50 -0.55 12.62 -11.94
C LYS A 50 0.53 12.29 -10.93
N LYS A 51 1.57 13.11 -10.92
CA LYS A 51 2.62 13.04 -9.90
C LYS A 51 1.99 13.16 -8.50
N LEU A 52 2.29 12.20 -7.63
CA LEU A 52 1.82 12.23 -6.25
C LEU A 52 2.55 13.33 -5.46
N VAL A 53 3.82 13.56 -5.79
CA VAL A 53 4.68 14.61 -5.25
C VAL A 53 5.31 15.37 -6.40
N GLY A 54 5.48 16.69 -6.25
CA GLY A 54 6.05 17.55 -7.31
C GLY A 54 7.47 17.16 -7.76
N SER A 55 8.20 16.40 -6.94
CA SER A 55 9.53 15.86 -7.24
C SER A 55 9.53 14.55 -8.03
N ASP A 56 8.37 13.92 -8.23
CA ASP A 56 8.30 12.60 -8.86
C ASP A 56 8.50 12.66 -10.38
N GLN A 57 8.91 11.53 -10.95
CA GLN A 57 8.94 11.37 -12.40
C GLN A 57 7.52 11.19 -12.94
N GLU A 58 7.30 11.61 -14.19
CA GLU A 58 6.05 11.29 -14.88
C GLU A 58 5.96 9.77 -15.08
N ASN A 59 4.78 9.20 -14.82
CA ASN A 59 4.52 7.76 -14.91
C ASN A 59 5.38 6.89 -13.98
N GLN A 60 5.80 7.43 -12.83
CA GLN A 60 6.53 6.66 -11.82
C GLN A 60 5.65 5.54 -11.25
N LEU A 61 6.16 4.32 -11.22
CA LEU A 61 5.47 3.18 -10.62
C LEU A 61 5.49 3.31 -9.09
N GLU A 62 4.32 3.17 -8.49
CA GLU A 62 4.11 3.30 -7.05
C GLU A 62 3.65 1.98 -6.44
N TRP A 63 4.22 1.68 -5.28
CA TRP A 63 3.87 0.50 -4.49
C TRP A 63 2.83 0.90 -3.45
N VAL A 64 1.66 0.26 -3.46
CA VAL A 64 0.57 0.52 -2.54
C VAL A 64 0.27 -0.74 -1.74
N VAL A 65 0.42 -0.68 -0.42
CA VAL A 65 0.09 -1.76 0.49
C VAL A 65 -1.27 -1.51 1.11
N PRO A 66 -2.32 -2.28 0.76
CA PRO A 66 -3.59 -2.25 1.46
C PRO A 66 -3.41 -2.77 2.89
N LEU A 67 -3.65 -1.91 3.88
CA LEU A 67 -3.61 -2.28 5.28
C LEU A 67 -4.84 -1.74 6.00
N ASP A 68 -5.16 -2.35 7.13
CA ASP A 68 -6.21 -1.84 7.99
C ASP A 68 -5.57 -1.16 9.20
N ILE A 69 -5.70 0.15 9.33
CA ILE A 69 -5.15 0.90 10.47
C ILE A 69 -5.85 0.54 11.79
N ALA A 70 -7.07 -0.03 11.74
CA ALA A 70 -7.76 -0.56 12.91
C ALA A 70 -7.05 -1.79 13.50
N ARG A 71 -6.15 -2.45 12.74
CA ARG A 71 -5.34 -3.58 13.25
C ARG A 71 -4.38 -3.18 14.37
N GLY A 72 -4.15 -1.88 14.57
CA GLY A 72 -3.31 -1.33 15.63
C GLY A 72 -1.97 -0.82 15.12
N LYS A 73 -0.98 -0.80 16.02
CA LYS A 73 0.34 -0.20 15.74
C LYS A 73 1.08 -1.01 14.68
N LEU A 74 1.52 -0.32 13.62
CA LEU A 74 2.48 -0.86 12.65
C LEU A 74 3.86 -0.93 13.28
N ASP A 75 4.48 -2.11 13.25
CA ASP A 75 5.85 -2.27 13.69
C ASP A 75 6.83 -1.86 12.58
N VAL A 76 7.97 -1.28 12.98
CA VAL A 76 9.05 -0.92 12.06
C VAL A 76 9.65 -2.18 11.42
N GLY A 77 9.61 -3.32 12.11
CA GLY A 77 9.96 -4.62 11.56
C GLY A 77 9.05 -5.04 10.40
N GLU A 78 7.74 -4.86 10.53
CA GLU A 78 6.79 -5.15 9.45
C GLU A 78 7.03 -4.26 8.23
N ILE A 79 7.29 -2.96 8.46
CA ILE A 79 7.60 -2.01 7.38
C ILE A 79 8.87 -2.43 6.63
N ASN A 80 9.94 -2.78 7.34
CA ASN A 80 11.18 -3.25 6.71
C ASN A 80 10.98 -4.54 5.91
N CYS A 81 10.09 -5.43 6.37
CA CYS A 81 9.74 -6.62 5.60
C CYS A 81 9.02 -6.25 4.29
N TRP A 82 8.15 -5.23 4.26
CA TRP A 82 7.54 -4.76 3.01
C TRP A 82 8.59 -4.29 2.02
N PHE A 83 9.54 -3.44 2.45
CA PHE A 83 10.63 -2.98 1.59
C PHE A 83 11.47 -4.15 1.04
N SER A 84 11.82 -5.11 1.89
CA SER A 84 12.61 -6.28 1.49
C SER A 84 11.86 -7.19 0.52
N GLU A 85 10.54 -7.33 0.68
CA GLU A 85 9.72 -8.16 -0.20
C GLU A 85 9.49 -7.47 -1.56
N ILE A 86 9.32 -6.14 -1.58
CA ILE A 86 9.28 -5.38 -2.82
C ILE A 86 10.63 -5.44 -3.53
N GLU A 87 11.75 -5.36 -2.80
CA GLU A 87 13.08 -5.57 -3.36
C GLU A 87 13.22 -6.95 -4.01
N ARG A 88 12.61 -7.98 -3.42
CA ARG A 88 12.57 -9.33 -4.00
C ARG A 88 11.71 -9.40 -5.28
N ILE A 89 10.61 -8.67 -5.34
CA ILE A 89 9.68 -8.67 -6.50
C ILE A 89 10.23 -7.81 -7.65
N SER A 90 10.69 -6.60 -7.35
CA SER A 90 11.14 -5.60 -8.33
C SER A 90 12.64 -5.70 -8.66
N GLY A 91 13.40 -6.43 -7.85
CA GLY A 91 14.86 -6.49 -7.91
C GLY A 91 15.57 -5.27 -7.30
N HIS A 92 14.82 -4.25 -6.88
CA HIS A 92 15.36 -3.02 -6.30
C HIS A 92 14.49 -2.56 -5.13
N ARG A 93 15.13 -2.07 -4.07
CA ARG A 93 14.44 -1.52 -2.90
C ARG A 93 13.81 -0.17 -3.25
N PRO A 94 12.48 0.00 -3.08
CA PRO A 94 11.83 1.26 -3.41
C PRO A 94 12.19 2.31 -2.35
N GLY A 95 12.39 3.57 -2.76
CA GLY A 95 12.67 4.67 -1.83
C GLY A 95 11.44 5.10 -1.00
N ARG A 96 10.24 4.66 -1.41
CA ARG A 96 8.99 4.85 -0.67
C ARG A 96 7.98 3.77 -1.00
N ILE A 97 7.07 3.54 -0.07
CA ILE A 97 5.85 2.75 -0.23
C ILE A 97 4.65 3.60 0.19
N THR A 98 3.53 3.42 -0.49
CA THR A 98 2.26 4.01 -0.14
C THR A 98 1.45 2.99 0.64
N LEU A 99 0.81 3.42 1.70
CA LEU A 99 -0.01 2.60 2.56
C LEU A 99 -1.46 3.03 2.37
N GLY A 100 -2.28 2.18 1.77
CA GLY A 100 -3.71 2.44 1.57
C GLY A 100 -4.52 1.82 2.70
N THR A 101 -5.16 2.63 3.52
CA THR A 101 -6.08 2.14 4.56
C THR A 101 -7.48 2.67 4.35
N GLN A 102 -8.46 1.80 4.54
CA GLN A 102 -9.85 2.22 4.64
C GLN A 102 -10.17 2.57 6.10
N ASN A 103 -10.93 3.64 6.30
CA ASN A 103 -11.56 3.97 7.57
C ASN A 103 -13.00 3.45 7.59
N ASP A 104 -13.58 3.34 8.79
CA ASP A 104 -14.96 2.84 8.99
C ASP A 104 -16.02 3.64 8.21
N ASP A 105 -15.77 4.94 7.96
CA ASP A 105 -16.65 5.82 7.18
C ASP A 105 -16.48 5.67 5.65
N SER A 106 -15.94 4.54 5.17
CA SER A 106 -15.66 4.27 3.74
C SER A 106 -14.66 5.24 3.07
N THR A 107 -13.95 6.04 3.85
CA THR A 107 -12.90 6.92 3.34
C THR A 107 -11.59 6.14 3.22
N ILE A 108 -10.87 6.29 2.10
CA ILE A 108 -9.54 5.70 1.93
C ILE A 108 -8.48 6.77 2.17
N VAL A 109 -7.53 6.45 3.04
CA VAL A 109 -6.40 7.30 3.38
C VAL A 109 -5.12 6.64 2.88
N TYR A 110 -4.29 7.45 2.22
CA TYR A 110 -2.99 7.04 1.72
C TYR A 110 -1.88 7.68 2.54
N TYR A 111 -0.98 6.86 3.10
CA TYR A 111 0.21 7.34 3.82
C TYR A 111 1.48 6.99 3.05
N PHE A 112 2.38 7.95 2.85
CA PHE A 112 3.70 7.68 2.27
C PHE A 112 4.68 7.30 3.37
N VAL A 113 5.31 6.14 3.22
CA VAL A 113 6.39 5.67 4.08
C VAL A 113 7.65 5.63 3.26
N HIS A 114 8.65 6.40 3.65
CA HIS A 114 9.94 6.44 2.96
C HIS A 114 10.91 5.42 3.54
N ASP A 115 11.75 4.85 2.69
CA ASP A 115 12.86 4.00 3.11
C ASP A 115 13.94 4.89 3.75
N GLY A 116 13.87 4.98 5.06
CA GLY A 116 14.77 5.81 5.83
C GLY A 116 14.14 6.16 7.16
N ILE A 117 14.88 5.94 8.24
CA ILE A 117 14.61 6.59 9.50
C ILE A 117 14.67 8.09 9.19
N VAL A 118 13.52 8.74 9.05
CA VAL A 118 13.46 10.19 9.23
C VAL A 118 13.98 10.40 10.63
N LYS A 119 15.25 10.77 10.76
CA LYS A 119 15.82 11.17 12.04
C LYS A 119 14.81 12.17 12.60
N PRO A 120 14.19 11.93 13.77
CA PRO A 120 13.30 12.92 14.35
C PRO A 120 14.13 14.19 14.48
N GLN A 121 13.80 15.22 13.70
CA GLN A 121 14.33 16.55 13.94
C GLN A 121 13.70 17.00 15.25
N ARG A 122 14.43 16.77 16.35
CA ARG A 122 14.19 17.46 17.61
C ARG A 122 14.40 18.96 17.34
N ASN A 123 13.34 19.75 17.47
CA ASN A 123 13.44 21.15 17.88
C ASN A 123 13.65 21.22 19.40
#